data_AF-A0A937B225-F1
#
_entry.id   AF-A0A937B225-F1
#
_cell.length_a   1.000
_cell.length_b   1.000
_cell.length_c   1.000
_cell.angle_alpha   90.00
_cell.angle_beta   90.00
_cell.angle_gamma   90.00
#
_symmetry.space_group_name_H-M   'P 1'
#
loop_
_entity.id
_entity.type
_entity.pdbx_description
1 polymer ?
#
loop_
_entity_poly.entity_id
_entity_poly.type
_entity_poly.pdbx_seq_one_letter_code
_entity_poly.pdbx_strand_id
1 'polypeptide(L)'
;MNKKIILVIMDGWGLGKITSADAIQQANVPFVSSLYKQYPNTTLITCGEEVGLPDGQMGNSEVGHLNLGAGRIVYQELQRINVAVKTGELANNSTFLSALSYAKNNKKALHLIGLVSDGGVHSHINHLKAICDLCQNHDLSKVFIHVFTDGRDTDPKSGLGFVKELETHLQHTVGKIASVSGRYYAMDRDKRWERVKLTYDCLVHAKGPRTTSAVHAIDQALSNGTTAGLFLPT
;
A
#
# COMPACT_ATOMS: atom_id res chain seq x y z
N MET A 1 -35.73 37.05 -6.98
CA MET A 1 -35.55 35.59 -7.18
C MET A 1 -34.10 35.25 -6.91
N ASN A 2 -33.84 34.22 -6.11
CA ASN A 2 -32.48 33.75 -5.87
C ASN A 2 -32.07 32.82 -7.03
N LYS A 3 -30.98 33.16 -7.75
CA LYS A 3 -30.48 32.29 -8.84
C LYS A 3 -29.79 31.09 -8.20
N LYS A 4 -30.30 29.89 -8.47
CA LYS A 4 -29.73 28.64 -7.93
C LYS A 4 -28.59 28.16 -8.83
N ILE A 5 -27.51 27.70 -8.23
CA ILE A 5 -26.41 27.00 -8.89
C ILE A 5 -26.50 25.53 -8.48
N ILE A 6 -26.33 24.62 -9.44
CA ILE A 6 -26.45 23.17 -9.21
C ILE A 6 -25.20 22.51 -9.78
N LEU A 7 -24.55 21.68 -8.96
CA LEU A 7 -23.57 20.71 -9.42
C LEU A 7 -24.29 19.36 -9.59
N VAL A 8 -24.28 18.82 -10.81
CA VAL A 8 -24.84 17.50 -11.12
C VAL A 8 -23.68 16.54 -11.36
N ILE A 9 -23.60 15.48 -10.56
CA ILE A 9 -22.58 14.43 -10.68
C ILE A 9 -23.27 13.20 -11.28
N MET A 10 -22.87 12.83 -12.49
CA MET A 10 -23.31 11.60 -13.14
C MET A 10 -22.30 10.50 -12.84
N ASP A 11 -22.53 9.73 -11.76
CA ASP A 11 -21.56 8.73 -11.30
C ASP A 11 -21.33 7.63 -12.37
N GLY A 12 -20.07 7.29 -12.61
CA GLY A 12 -19.68 6.37 -13.68
C GLY A 12 -19.82 6.90 -15.11
N TRP A 13 -20.13 8.20 -15.31
CA TRP A 13 -20.29 8.79 -16.65
C TRP A 13 -18.96 9.27 -17.26
N GLY A 14 -18.17 8.33 -17.77
CA GLY A 14 -16.87 8.60 -18.41
C GLY A 14 -16.91 8.66 -19.94
N LEU A 15 -15.79 9.08 -20.54
CA LEU A 15 -15.55 8.97 -21.98
C LEU A 15 -14.69 7.73 -22.26
N GLY A 16 -15.32 6.64 -22.67
CA GLY A 16 -14.63 5.39 -22.99
C GLY A 16 -13.84 5.46 -24.29
N LYS A 17 -12.71 4.74 -24.33
CA LYS A 17 -11.82 4.69 -25.52
C LYS A 17 -12.34 3.76 -26.61
N ILE A 18 -13.12 2.74 -26.25
CA ILE A 18 -13.59 1.69 -27.16
C ILE A 18 -15.11 1.87 -27.32
N THR A 19 -15.52 2.53 -28.41
CA THR A 19 -16.92 2.85 -28.68
C THR A 19 -17.83 1.61 -28.68
N SER A 20 -17.35 0.45 -29.15
CA SER A 20 -18.15 -0.78 -29.15
C SER A 20 -18.42 -1.36 -27.76
N ALA A 21 -17.62 -0.98 -26.75
CA ALA A 21 -17.76 -1.42 -25.37
C ALA A 21 -18.27 -0.29 -24.44
N ASP A 22 -18.50 0.91 -24.98
CA ASP A 22 -18.92 2.08 -24.21
C ASP A 22 -20.45 2.20 -24.22
N ALA A 23 -21.08 1.84 -23.10
CA ALA A 23 -22.53 1.91 -22.94
C ALA A 23 -23.09 3.34 -23.07
N ILE A 24 -22.32 4.37 -22.71
CA ILE A 24 -22.75 5.78 -22.78
C ILE A 24 -22.79 6.25 -24.23
N GLN A 25 -21.77 5.90 -25.02
CA GLN A 25 -21.74 6.23 -26.46
C GLN A 25 -22.82 5.50 -27.26
N GLN A 26 -23.21 4.30 -26.82
CA GLN A 26 -24.26 3.51 -27.47
C GLN A 26 -25.68 3.88 -26.98
N ALA A 27 -25.79 4.64 -25.88
CA ALA A 27 -27.08 5.01 -25.31
C ALA A 27 -27.77 6.14 -26.10
N ASN A 28 -29.09 6.05 -26.24
CA ASN A 28 -29.90 7.14 -26.76
C ASN A 28 -30.19 8.17 -25.66
N VAL A 29 -29.32 9.18 -25.53
CA VAL A 29 -29.39 10.21 -24.47
C VAL A 29 -29.52 11.63 -25.05
N PRO A 30 -30.60 11.95 -25.78
CA PRO A 30 -30.70 13.16 -26.60
C PRO A 30 -30.62 14.44 -25.78
N PHE A 31 -31.10 14.43 -24.53
CA PHE A 31 -30.98 15.57 -23.62
C PHE A 31 -29.52 15.81 -23.22
N VAL A 32 -28.79 14.80 -22.75
CA VAL A 32 -27.38 14.97 -22.35
C VAL A 32 -26.52 15.33 -23.57
N SER A 33 -26.76 14.67 -24.70
CA SER A 33 -26.07 14.96 -25.96
C SER A 33 -26.29 16.38 -26.49
N SER A 34 -27.47 16.98 -26.25
CA SER A 34 -27.72 18.37 -26.65
C SER A 34 -26.94 19.37 -25.80
N LEU A 35 -26.70 19.08 -24.51
CA LEU A 35 -25.95 19.95 -23.60
C LEU A 35 -24.52 20.19 -24.09
N TYR A 36 -23.84 19.14 -24.57
CA TYR A 36 -22.47 19.26 -25.11
C TYR A 36 -22.38 20.11 -26.39
N LYS A 37 -23.48 20.32 -27.13
CA LYS A 37 -23.51 21.17 -28.33
C LYS A 37 -23.93 22.61 -28.01
N GLN A 38 -24.84 22.77 -27.04
CA GLN A 38 -25.46 24.05 -26.74
C GLN A 38 -24.66 24.91 -25.75
N TYR A 39 -23.90 24.28 -24.85
CA TYR A 39 -23.21 24.97 -23.76
C TYR A 39 -21.70 24.68 -23.76
N PRO A 40 -20.87 25.61 -23.21
CA PRO A 40 -19.45 25.37 -23.01
C PRO A 40 -19.21 24.11 -22.19
N ASN A 41 -18.28 23.27 -22.65
CA ASN A 41 -17.93 22.01 -21.99
C ASN A 41 -16.44 21.70 -22.17
N THR A 42 -15.91 20.89 -21.26
CA THR A 42 -14.54 20.38 -21.24
C THR A 42 -14.52 19.02 -20.55
N THR A 43 -13.38 18.34 -20.61
CA THR A 43 -13.11 17.11 -19.87
C THR A 43 -12.21 17.37 -18.67
N LEU A 44 -12.27 16.50 -17.67
CA LEU A 44 -11.40 16.49 -16.50
C LEU A 44 -10.71 15.13 -16.40
N ILE A 45 -9.49 15.11 -15.86
CA ILE A 45 -8.81 13.87 -15.49
C ILE A 45 -9.34 13.45 -14.11
N THR A 46 -9.82 12.22 -14.00
CA THR A 46 -10.50 11.69 -12.79
C THR A 46 -9.84 10.44 -12.23
N CYS A 47 -8.56 10.22 -12.55
CA CYS A 47 -7.79 9.05 -12.16
C CYS A 47 -6.32 9.43 -11.93
N GLY A 48 -5.54 8.52 -11.35
CA GLY A 48 -4.11 8.72 -11.14
C GLY A 48 -3.76 9.87 -10.18
N GLU A 49 -2.57 10.44 -10.38
CA GLU A 49 -2.01 11.46 -9.48
C GLU A 49 -2.86 12.75 -9.44
N GLU A 50 -3.57 13.06 -10.52
CA GLU A 50 -4.45 14.23 -10.67
C GLU A 50 -5.65 14.22 -9.70
N VAL A 51 -5.96 13.06 -9.11
CA VAL A 51 -7.00 12.94 -8.06
C VAL A 51 -6.45 12.35 -6.77
N GLY A 52 -5.12 12.31 -6.62
CA GLY A 52 -4.46 11.85 -5.41
C GLY A 52 -4.35 10.33 -5.28
N LEU A 53 -4.43 9.60 -6.41
CA LEU A 53 -4.18 8.17 -6.50
C LEU A 53 -2.79 7.88 -7.11
N PRO A 54 -2.25 6.66 -6.94
CA PRO A 54 -1.11 6.18 -7.72
C PRO A 54 -1.33 6.29 -9.23
N ASP A 55 -0.25 6.48 -9.97
CA ASP A 55 -0.30 6.54 -11.43
C ASP A 55 -0.99 5.31 -12.04
N GLY A 56 -1.82 5.54 -13.06
CA GLY A 56 -2.63 4.51 -13.72
C GLY A 56 -3.81 3.97 -12.90
N GLN A 57 -3.95 4.27 -11.61
CA GLN A 57 -5.07 3.78 -10.81
C GLN A 57 -6.38 4.49 -11.19
N MET A 58 -7.43 3.72 -11.46
CA MET A 58 -8.75 4.26 -11.74
C MET A 58 -9.32 5.01 -10.55
N GLY A 59 -10.04 6.09 -10.82
CA GLY A 59 -10.84 6.79 -9.82
C GLY A 59 -12.01 5.94 -9.31
N ASN A 60 -12.61 6.38 -8.22
CA ASN A 60 -13.82 5.81 -7.66
C ASN A 60 -14.68 6.94 -7.05
N SER A 61 -15.92 6.60 -6.63
CA SER A 61 -16.87 7.59 -6.11
C SER A 61 -16.33 8.34 -4.90
N GLU A 62 -15.67 7.68 -3.95
CA GLU A 62 -15.12 8.33 -2.75
C GLU A 62 -14.05 9.36 -3.11
N VAL A 63 -13.05 8.96 -3.90
CA VAL A 63 -11.96 9.83 -4.36
C VAL A 63 -12.52 11.01 -5.16
N GLY A 64 -13.45 10.75 -6.08
CA GLY A 64 -14.05 11.77 -6.93
C GLY A 64 -14.82 12.83 -6.11
N HIS A 65 -15.69 12.40 -5.20
CA HIS A 65 -16.49 13.31 -4.39
C HIS A 65 -15.61 14.11 -3.41
N LEU A 66 -14.56 13.50 -2.84
CA LEU A 66 -13.61 14.20 -1.98
C LEU A 66 -12.89 15.32 -2.73
N ASN A 67 -12.37 15.06 -3.93
CA ASN A 67 -11.68 16.07 -4.73
C ASN A 67 -12.62 17.20 -5.16
N LEU A 68 -13.83 16.87 -5.64
CA LEU A 68 -14.85 17.86 -6.03
C LEU A 68 -15.26 18.76 -4.85
N GLY A 69 -15.49 18.17 -3.68
CA GLY A 69 -15.86 18.91 -2.48
C GLY A 69 -14.71 19.73 -1.89
N ALA A 70 -13.46 19.26 -2.04
CA ALA A 70 -12.29 19.92 -1.49
C ALA A 70 -11.74 21.06 -2.37
N GLY A 71 -12.01 21.04 -3.69
CA GLY A 71 -11.46 22.01 -4.64
C GLY A 71 -9.93 21.93 -4.79
N ARG A 72 -9.35 20.77 -4.49
CA ARG A 72 -7.91 20.47 -4.57
C ARG A 72 -7.69 18.96 -4.67
N ILE A 73 -6.48 18.58 -5.06
CA ILE A 73 -6.04 17.18 -5.04
C ILE A 73 -6.07 16.68 -3.58
N VAL A 74 -6.87 15.65 -3.33
CA VAL A 74 -6.94 14.95 -2.03
C VAL A 74 -6.13 13.66 -2.15
N TYR A 75 -4.87 13.72 -1.70
CA TYR A 75 -4.01 12.54 -1.68
C TYR A 75 -4.58 11.46 -0.78
N GLN A 76 -4.76 10.27 -1.35
CA GLN A 76 -4.99 9.06 -0.59
C GLN A 76 -3.68 8.64 0.11
N GLU A 77 -3.77 7.97 1.25
CA GLU A 77 -2.60 7.70 2.11
C GLU A 77 -1.45 7.00 1.35
N LEU A 78 -1.74 6.02 0.50
CA LEU A 78 -0.72 5.37 -0.33
C LEU A 78 0.04 6.38 -1.19
N GLN A 79 -0.68 7.23 -1.93
CA GLN A 79 -0.06 8.21 -2.82
C GLN A 79 0.63 9.33 -2.04
N ARG A 80 0.06 9.75 -0.91
CA ARG A 80 0.68 10.72 0.01
C ARG A 80 2.06 10.24 0.43
N ILE A 81 2.18 8.97 0.84
CA ILE A 81 3.45 8.37 1.26
C ILE A 81 4.38 8.16 0.05
N ASN A 82 3.86 7.74 -1.12
CA ASN A 82 4.66 7.64 -2.35
C ASN A 82 5.33 8.97 -2.71
N VAL A 83 4.55 10.06 -2.71
CA VAL A 83 5.05 11.41 -2.96
C VAL A 83 6.07 11.78 -1.89
N ALA A 84 5.79 11.54 -0.60
CA ALA A 84 6.71 11.87 0.47
C ALA A 84 8.06 11.12 0.38
N VAL A 85 8.05 9.87 -0.08
CA VAL A 85 9.27 9.11 -0.39
C VAL A 85 10.00 9.74 -1.57
N LYS A 86 9.30 10.01 -2.67
CA LYS A 86 9.87 10.54 -3.92
C LYS A 86 10.47 11.95 -3.77
N THR A 87 9.83 12.82 -2.98
CA THR A 87 10.26 14.21 -2.77
C THR A 87 11.27 14.36 -1.64
N GLY A 88 11.52 13.29 -0.86
CA GLY A 88 12.36 13.35 0.34
C GLY A 88 11.65 13.96 1.56
N GLU A 89 10.35 14.24 1.50
CA GLU A 89 9.58 14.71 2.66
C GLU A 89 9.62 13.68 3.81
N LEU A 90 9.58 12.38 3.51
CA LEU A 90 9.66 11.32 4.52
C LEU A 90 10.95 11.42 5.36
N ALA A 91 12.07 11.77 4.72
CA ALA A 91 13.36 11.96 5.39
C ALA A 91 13.33 13.09 6.43
N ASN A 92 12.43 14.06 6.26
CA ASN A 92 12.25 15.20 7.14
C ASN A 92 11.08 15.02 8.13
N ASN A 93 10.41 13.87 8.14
CA ASN A 93 9.28 13.62 9.02
C ASN A 93 9.74 13.57 10.49
N SER A 94 9.27 14.52 11.31
CA SER A 94 9.72 14.70 12.69
C SER A 94 9.46 13.48 13.58
N THR A 95 8.33 12.79 13.38
CA THR A 95 8.00 11.55 14.12
C THR A 95 8.98 10.44 13.78
N PHE A 96 9.26 10.25 12.49
CA PHE A 96 10.21 9.25 12.02
C PHE A 96 11.62 9.54 12.54
N LEU A 97 12.11 10.78 12.37
CA LEU A 97 13.41 11.23 12.87
C LEU A 97 13.54 11.07 14.40
N SER A 98 12.46 11.30 15.14
CA SER A 98 12.44 11.09 16.60
C SER A 98 12.61 9.61 16.96
N ALA A 99 11.96 8.70 16.22
CA ALA A 99 12.12 7.26 16.44
C ALA A 99 13.55 6.78 16.13
N LEU A 100 14.15 7.26 15.03
CA LEU A 100 15.55 6.98 14.68
C LEU A 100 16.52 7.49 15.76
N SER A 101 16.33 8.73 16.19
CA SER A 101 17.13 9.37 17.24
C SER A 101 17.03 8.61 18.56
N TYR A 102 15.82 8.19 18.94
CA TYR A 102 15.62 7.39 20.14
C TYR A 102 16.38 6.06 20.08
N ALA A 103 16.30 5.33 18.96
CA ALA A 103 17.00 4.07 18.78
C ALA A 103 18.53 4.25 18.86
N LYS A 104 19.07 5.28 18.18
CA LYS A 104 20.50 5.61 18.17
C LYS A 104 21.00 6.01 19.56
N ASN A 105 20.35 6.97 20.21
CA ASN A 105 20.79 7.52 21.50
C ASN A 105 20.71 6.49 22.64
N ASN A 106 19.73 5.58 22.59
CA ASN A 106 19.52 4.56 23.62
C ASN A 106 20.12 3.20 23.26
N LYS A 107 20.85 3.09 22.14
CA LYS A 107 21.44 1.84 21.63
C LYS A 107 20.41 0.71 21.48
N LYS A 108 19.16 1.06 21.17
CA LYS A 108 18.04 0.12 20.98
C LYS A 108 17.96 -0.33 19.53
N ALA A 109 17.37 -1.50 19.32
CA ALA A 109 17.03 -1.94 17.98
C ALA A 109 15.76 -1.25 17.48
N LEU A 110 15.72 -0.93 16.19
CA LEU A 110 14.52 -0.51 15.50
C LEU A 110 13.86 -1.74 14.88
N HIS A 111 12.56 -1.91 15.11
CA HIS A 111 11.77 -3.00 14.55
C HIS A 111 10.78 -2.43 13.53
N LEU A 112 10.87 -2.90 12.29
CA LEU A 112 9.96 -2.58 11.21
C LEU A 112 9.00 -3.76 11.03
N ILE A 113 7.71 -3.50 11.11
CA ILE A 113 6.67 -4.54 11.12
C ILE A 113 5.63 -4.14 10.09
N GLY A 114 5.33 -5.01 9.13
CA GLY A 114 4.34 -4.70 8.12
C GLY A 114 4.19 -5.74 7.02
N LEU A 115 3.14 -5.56 6.22
CA LEU A 115 2.84 -6.37 5.05
C LEU A 115 3.83 -6.05 3.92
N VAL A 116 4.44 -7.09 3.35
CA VAL A 116 5.48 -6.97 2.32
C VAL A 116 4.94 -7.49 0.99
N SER A 117 4.33 -6.58 0.23
CA SER A 117 3.83 -6.77 -1.13
C SER A 117 3.71 -5.43 -1.83
N ASP A 118 3.33 -5.43 -3.11
CA ASP A 118 2.99 -4.24 -3.90
C ASP A 118 1.46 -4.03 -4.04
N GLY A 119 0.65 -4.74 -3.23
CA GLY A 119 -0.81 -4.70 -3.36
C GLY A 119 -1.45 -3.34 -3.07
N GLY A 120 -0.78 -2.46 -2.31
CA GLY A 120 -1.20 -1.07 -2.12
C GLY A 120 -2.44 -0.85 -1.24
N VAL A 121 -3.08 -1.91 -0.74
CA VAL A 121 -4.28 -1.80 0.11
C VAL A 121 -3.92 -1.46 1.55
N HIS A 122 -2.93 -2.14 2.12
CA HIS A 122 -2.51 -1.96 3.52
C HIS A 122 -1.07 -1.43 3.68
N SER A 123 -0.24 -1.59 2.66
CA SER A 123 1.18 -1.22 2.66
C SER A 123 1.73 -1.24 1.24
N HIS A 124 3.00 -0.86 1.09
CA HIS A 124 3.75 -1.09 -0.13
C HIS A 124 5.22 -1.39 0.20
N ILE A 125 5.82 -2.40 -0.45
CA ILE A 125 7.23 -2.80 -0.24
C ILE A 125 8.22 -1.66 -0.46
N ASN A 126 7.94 -0.75 -1.41
CA ASN A 126 8.76 0.43 -1.67
C ASN A 126 8.84 1.39 -0.47
N HIS A 127 7.80 1.45 0.38
CA HIS A 127 7.85 2.25 1.61
C HIS A 127 8.83 1.64 2.61
N LEU A 128 8.80 0.31 2.78
CA LEU A 128 9.74 -0.41 3.64
C LEU A 128 11.18 -0.23 3.16
N LYS A 129 11.42 -0.36 1.85
CA LYS A 129 12.74 -0.13 1.23
C LYS A 129 13.26 1.27 1.50
N ALA A 130 12.44 2.30 1.25
CA ALA A 130 12.79 3.69 1.53
C ALA A 130 13.11 3.92 3.03
N ILE A 131 12.35 3.29 3.94
CA ILE A 131 12.65 3.35 5.38
C ILE A 131 14.01 2.70 5.69
N CYS A 132 14.35 1.58 5.06
CA CYS A 132 15.66 0.93 5.23
C CYS A 132 16.81 1.84 4.73
N ASP A 133 16.63 2.50 3.59
CA ASP A 133 17.60 3.46 3.03
C ASP A 133 17.81 4.63 3.99
N LEU A 134 16.73 5.19 4.52
CA LEU A 134 16.80 6.28 5.50
C LEU A 134 17.47 5.83 6.81
N CYS A 135 17.18 4.62 7.29
CA CYS A 135 17.87 4.09 8.48
C CYS A 135 19.38 4.00 8.26
N GLN A 136 19.83 3.56 7.07
CA GLN A 136 21.24 3.51 6.71
C GLN A 136 21.86 4.92 6.69
N ASN A 137 21.18 5.89 6.07
CA ASN A 137 21.62 7.29 6.00
C ASN A 137 21.73 7.95 7.39
N HIS A 138 21.04 7.42 8.40
CA HIS A 138 21.12 7.86 9.80
C HIS A 138 22.06 7.00 10.67
N ASP A 139 22.85 6.12 10.07
CA ASP A 139 23.79 5.20 10.72
C ASP A 139 23.15 4.20 11.71
N LEU A 140 21.89 3.82 11.51
CA LEU A 140 21.28 2.77 12.32
C LEU A 140 21.76 1.39 11.85
N SER A 141 22.46 0.66 12.72
CA SER A 141 22.96 -0.69 12.42
C SER A 141 22.07 -1.82 12.93
N LYS A 142 21.19 -1.55 13.91
CA LYS A 142 20.28 -2.56 14.52
C LYS A 142 18.86 -2.35 14.03
N VAL A 143 18.59 -2.77 12.80
CA VAL A 143 17.25 -2.74 12.19
C VAL A 143 16.78 -4.17 11.94
N PHE A 144 15.64 -4.54 12.51
CA PHE A 144 15.02 -5.85 12.36
C PHE A 144 13.67 -5.72 11.65
N ILE A 145 13.42 -6.60 10.68
CA ILE A 145 12.21 -6.56 9.86
C ILE A 145 11.38 -7.80 10.16
N HIS A 146 10.14 -7.59 10.54
CA HIS A 146 9.13 -8.62 10.73
C HIS A 146 8.19 -8.58 9.53
N VAL A 147 8.43 -9.52 8.63
CA VAL A 147 7.73 -9.60 7.34
C VAL A 147 6.36 -10.22 7.55
N PHE A 148 5.31 -9.50 7.19
CA PHE A 148 4.00 -10.12 7.00
C PHE A 148 3.79 -10.44 5.51
N THR A 149 3.52 -11.69 5.16
CA THR A 149 3.30 -12.12 3.77
C THR A 149 1.84 -11.97 3.37
N ASP A 150 1.60 -11.56 2.12
CA ASP A 150 0.28 -11.16 1.64
C ASP A 150 -0.54 -12.31 1.04
N GLY A 151 -0.52 -12.47 -0.29
CA GLY A 151 -1.29 -13.48 -1.00
C GLY A 151 -2.82 -13.27 -1.00
N ARG A 152 -3.29 -12.09 -0.60
CA ARG A 152 -4.71 -11.69 -0.68
C ARG A 152 -4.90 -10.45 -1.54
N ASP A 153 -4.09 -9.41 -1.34
CA ASP A 153 -4.14 -8.21 -2.21
C ASP A 153 -3.25 -8.39 -3.44
N THR A 154 -2.47 -9.47 -3.47
CA THR A 154 -1.63 -9.94 -4.58
C THR A 154 -1.86 -11.43 -4.86
N ASP A 155 -1.20 -11.99 -5.88
CA ASP A 155 -1.28 -13.43 -6.20
C ASP A 155 -0.96 -14.30 -4.96
N PRO A 156 -1.73 -15.37 -4.67
CA PRO A 156 -1.56 -16.20 -3.46
C PRO A 156 -0.18 -16.82 -3.25
N LYS A 157 0.66 -16.92 -4.29
CA LYS A 157 2.02 -17.48 -4.25
C LYS A 157 3.12 -16.42 -4.43
N SER A 158 2.75 -15.15 -4.62
CA SER A 158 3.71 -14.05 -4.86
C SER A 158 4.62 -13.71 -3.68
N GLY A 159 4.27 -14.11 -2.44
CA GLY A 159 5.03 -13.76 -1.23
C GLY A 159 6.52 -14.11 -1.30
N LEU A 160 6.89 -15.21 -1.96
CA LEU A 160 8.29 -15.59 -2.15
C LEU A 160 9.08 -14.56 -2.97
N GLY A 161 8.46 -14.01 -4.02
CA GLY A 161 9.07 -13.00 -4.89
C GLY A 161 9.40 -11.73 -4.11
N PHE A 162 8.44 -11.22 -3.34
CA PHE A 162 8.63 -10.01 -2.54
C PHE A 162 9.68 -10.16 -1.45
N VAL A 163 9.77 -11.34 -0.81
CA VAL A 163 10.80 -11.58 0.21
C VAL A 163 12.19 -11.67 -0.43
N LYS A 164 12.33 -12.30 -1.60
CA LYS A 164 13.60 -12.27 -2.36
C LYS A 164 13.99 -10.86 -2.79
N GLU A 165 13.02 -10.09 -3.25
CA GLU A 165 13.20 -8.69 -3.64
C GLU A 165 13.65 -7.83 -2.45
N LEU A 166 13.06 -8.04 -1.28
CA LEU A 166 13.47 -7.38 -0.03
C LEU A 166 14.89 -7.81 0.36
N GLU A 167 15.19 -9.11 0.41
CA GLU A 167 16.55 -9.59 0.74
C GLU A 167 17.61 -9.00 -0.19
N THR A 168 17.31 -8.89 -1.49
CA THR A 168 18.21 -8.26 -2.47
C THR A 168 18.44 -6.78 -2.16
N HIS A 169 17.39 -6.03 -1.83
CA HIS A 169 17.52 -4.63 -1.40
C HIS A 169 18.40 -4.49 -0.16
N LEU A 170 18.18 -5.37 0.84
CA LEU A 170 18.91 -5.37 2.10
C LEU A 170 20.40 -5.71 1.96
N GLN A 171 20.86 -6.27 0.84
CA GLN A 171 22.29 -6.45 0.56
C GLN A 171 23.03 -5.12 0.40
N HIS A 172 22.31 -4.07 0.00
CA HIS A 172 22.85 -2.74 -0.23
C HIS A 172 22.51 -1.74 0.89
N THR A 173 21.69 -2.15 1.85
CA THR A 173 21.13 -1.28 2.89
C THR A 173 21.30 -1.87 4.28
N VAL A 174 20.63 -1.28 5.29
CA VAL A 174 20.51 -1.87 6.63
C VAL A 174 19.18 -2.60 6.77
N GLY A 175 19.14 -3.58 7.68
CA GLY A 175 17.95 -4.38 7.95
C GLY A 175 18.26 -5.87 7.93
N LYS A 176 17.65 -6.62 8.85
CA LYS A 176 17.69 -8.08 8.87
C LYS A 176 16.29 -8.61 9.08
N ILE A 177 15.86 -9.54 8.24
CA ILE A 177 14.59 -10.24 8.46
C ILE A 177 14.74 -11.07 9.74
N ALA A 178 13.90 -10.75 10.73
CA ALA A 178 13.91 -11.37 12.05
C ALA A 178 12.78 -12.41 12.21
N SER A 179 11.68 -12.22 11.50
CA SER A 179 10.58 -13.19 11.44
C SER A 179 9.76 -13.02 10.17
N VAL A 180 9.03 -14.06 9.80
CA VAL A 180 8.05 -14.06 8.72
C VAL A 180 6.74 -14.63 9.23
N SER A 181 5.61 -14.00 8.89
CA SER A 181 4.28 -14.46 9.26
C SER A 181 3.27 -14.19 8.16
N GLY A 182 2.38 -15.14 7.89
CA GLY A 182 1.22 -14.91 7.03
C GLY A 182 0.30 -13.84 7.61
N ARG A 183 -0.21 -12.94 6.76
CA ARG A 183 -1.18 -11.90 7.18
C ARG A 183 -2.40 -12.46 7.91
N TYR A 184 -2.77 -13.71 7.68
CA TYR A 184 -3.84 -14.39 8.42
C TYR A 184 -3.60 -14.40 9.93
N TYR A 185 -2.35 -14.56 10.36
CA TYR A 185 -1.97 -14.53 11.76
C TYR A 185 -1.64 -13.12 12.25
N ALA A 186 -0.99 -12.33 11.41
CA ALA A 186 -0.41 -11.06 11.81
C ALA A 186 -1.37 -9.86 11.73
N MET A 187 -2.40 -9.94 10.88
CA MET A 187 -3.30 -8.83 10.55
C MET A 187 -4.78 -9.25 10.68
N ASP A 188 -5.10 -10.06 11.69
CA ASP A 188 -6.48 -10.42 12.01
C ASP A 188 -7.28 -9.17 12.41
N ARG A 189 -8.54 -9.11 11.95
CA ARG A 189 -9.49 -8.04 12.28
C ARG A 189 -10.81 -8.55 12.86
N ASP A 190 -10.92 -9.87 13.05
CA ASP A 190 -12.13 -10.55 13.52
C ASP A 190 -12.03 -10.95 15.00
N LYS A 191 -11.07 -10.37 15.73
CA LYS A 191 -10.79 -10.61 17.15
C LYS A 191 -10.44 -12.07 17.45
N ARG A 192 -9.82 -12.76 16.49
CA ARG A 192 -9.31 -14.13 16.65
C ARG A 192 -7.93 -14.07 17.32
N TRP A 193 -7.94 -13.76 18.61
CA TRP A 193 -6.73 -13.52 19.40
C TRP A 193 -5.76 -14.70 19.42
N GLU A 194 -6.24 -15.92 19.23
CA GLU A 194 -5.38 -17.09 19.11
C GLU A 194 -4.45 -17.03 17.89
N ARG A 195 -4.87 -16.36 16.80
CA ARG A 195 -4.03 -16.11 15.62
C ARG A 195 -3.00 -15.02 15.90
N VAL A 196 -3.45 -13.90 16.44
CA VAL A 196 -2.61 -12.74 16.80
C VAL A 196 -1.53 -13.15 17.80
N LYS A 197 -1.89 -14.01 18.77
CA LYS A 197 -0.98 -14.52 19.79
C LYS A 197 0.22 -15.24 19.17
N LEU A 198 0.02 -16.05 18.12
CA LEU A 198 1.14 -16.76 17.46
C LEU A 198 2.16 -15.78 16.88
N THR A 199 1.69 -14.71 16.24
CA THR A 199 2.57 -13.66 15.70
C THR A 199 3.29 -12.92 16.82
N TYR A 200 2.57 -12.52 17.87
CA TYR A 200 3.15 -11.85 19.03
C TYR A 200 4.22 -12.70 19.73
N ASP A 201 3.93 -13.98 19.96
CA ASP A 201 4.85 -14.94 20.56
C ASP A 201 6.12 -15.12 19.72
N CYS A 202 6.02 -15.13 18.40
CA CYS A 202 7.16 -15.16 17.48
C CYS A 202 7.99 -13.88 17.59
N LEU A 203 7.36 -12.71 17.49
CA LEU A 203 8.04 -11.40 17.50
C LEU A 203 8.72 -11.08 18.84
N VAL A 204 8.09 -11.40 19.96
CA VAL A 204 8.52 -10.95 21.30
C VAL A 204 9.27 -12.05 22.06
N HIS A 205 8.86 -13.31 21.88
CA HIS A 205 9.39 -14.44 22.64
C HIS A 205 10.19 -15.43 21.80
N ALA A 206 10.36 -15.19 20.49
CA ALA A 206 11.01 -16.10 19.55
C ALA A 206 10.45 -17.53 19.62
N LYS A 207 9.12 -17.62 19.78
CA LYS A 207 8.35 -18.86 19.84
C LYS A 207 7.66 -19.11 18.49
N GLY A 208 8.00 -20.23 17.86
CA GLY A 208 7.52 -20.63 16.55
C GLY A 208 8.52 -21.62 15.92
N PRO A 209 8.25 -22.09 14.70
CA PRO A 209 9.26 -22.73 13.87
C PRO A 209 10.48 -21.80 13.73
N ARG A 210 11.65 -22.36 13.43
CA ARG A 210 12.88 -21.59 13.23
C ARG A 210 13.48 -21.90 11.88
N THR A 211 14.02 -20.88 11.24
CA THR A 211 14.71 -20.99 9.96
C THR A 211 15.95 -20.12 9.94
N THR A 212 16.90 -20.46 9.07
CA THR A 212 18.06 -19.61 8.73
C THR A 212 17.82 -18.79 7.45
N SER A 213 16.75 -19.07 6.71
CA SER A 213 16.38 -18.35 5.49
C SER A 213 14.86 -18.17 5.41
N ALA A 214 14.42 -16.92 5.34
CA ALA A 214 13.03 -16.55 5.14
C ALA A 214 12.50 -17.09 3.81
N VAL A 215 13.28 -16.89 2.74
CA VAL A 215 12.98 -17.40 1.40
C VAL A 215 12.79 -18.91 1.41
N HIS A 216 13.70 -19.67 2.03
CA HIS A 216 13.60 -21.12 2.07
C HIS A 216 12.36 -21.59 2.85
N ALA A 217 12.06 -20.95 3.98
CA ALA A 217 10.91 -21.34 4.80
C ALA A 217 9.58 -21.09 4.05
N ILE A 218 9.45 -19.95 3.37
CA ILE A 218 8.28 -19.65 2.54
C ILE A 218 8.17 -20.65 1.38
N ASP A 219 9.26 -20.91 0.67
CA ASP A 219 9.30 -21.83 -0.47
C ASP A 219 8.87 -23.26 -0.09
N GLN A 220 9.34 -23.75 1.06
CA GLN A 220 8.91 -25.04 1.60
C GLN A 220 7.41 -25.05 1.94
N ALA A 221 6.89 -23.99 2.57
CA ALA A 221 5.48 -23.92 2.89
C ALA A 221 4.59 -23.86 1.64
N LEU A 222 5.00 -23.10 0.61
CA LEU A 222 4.32 -23.07 -0.69
C LEU A 222 4.33 -24.44 -1.37
N SER A 223 5.46 -25.15 -1.31
CA SER A 223 5.61 -26.51 -1.85
C SER A 223 4.72 -27.53 -1.15
N ASN A 224 4.45 -27.33 0.14
CA ASN A 224 3.53 -28.14 0.94
C ASN A 224 2.05 -27.73 0.79
N GLY A 225 1.73 -26.84 -0.18
CA GLY A 225 0.36 -26.42 -0.48
C GLY A 225 -0.19 -25.30 0.40
N THR A 226 0.63 -24.70 1.27
CA THR A 226 0.22 -23.50 2.04
C THR A 226 0.27 -22.28 1.12
N THR A 227 -0.69 -21.36 1.22
CA THR A 227 -0.63 -20.08 0.50
C THR A 227 0.17 -19.03 1.30
N ALA A 228 0.70 -18.00 0.64
CA ALA A 228 1.57 -17.01 1.28
C ALA A 228 0.92 -16.35 2.51
N GLY A 229 -0.39 -16.08 2.48
CA GLY A 229 -1.11 -15.47 3.59
C GLY A 229 -1.32 -16.36 4.82
N LEU A 230 -1.10 -17.67 4.70
CA LEU A 230 -1.31 -18.68 5.75
C LEU A 230 -0.01 -19.22 6.34
N PHE A 231 1.12 -18.57 6.05
CA PHE A 231 2.42 -18.98 6.58
C PHE A 231 2.47 -18.84 8.11
N LEU A 232 2.88 -19.90 8.83
CA LEU A 232 2.97 -19.84 10.29
C LEU A 232 4.06 -18.85 10.72
N PRO A 233 3.85 -18.07 11.79
CA PRO A 233 4.87 -17.17 12.33
C PRO A 233 6.16 -17.94 12.67
N THR A 234 7.25 -17.63 11.95
CA THR A 234 8.55 -18.33 11.94
C THR A 234 9.70 -17.34 12.07
#